data_AF-W1Y4T0-F1
#
_entry.id   AF-W1Y4T0-F1
#
_cell.length_a   1.000
_cell.length_b   1.000
_cell.length_c   1.000
_cell.angle_alpha   90.00
_cell.angle_beta   90.00
_cell.angle_gamma   90.00
#
_symmetry.space_group_name_H-M   'P 1'
#
loop_
_entity.id
_entity.type
_entity.pdbx_description
1 polymer ?
#
loop_
_entity_poly.entity_id
_entity_poly.type
_entity_poly.pdbx_seq_one_letter_code
_entity_poly.pdbx_strand_id
1 'polypeptide(L)'
;MIITSALSIQDPRERPMDKQQASDEKHRRFHDKESDFLAFVNLWNYLGEQQKALSSNAFRRLCRTDYLNYLRVREWQDIYTQLR
;
A
#
# COMPACT_ATOMS: atom_id res chain seq x y z
N MET A 1 -11.09 5.99 -9.08
CA MET A 1 -9.81 6.52 -9.60
C MET A 1 -8.64 6.08 -8.71
N ILE A 2 -8.15 4.84 -8.83
CA ILE A 2 -7.15 4.26 -7.89
C ILE A 2 -5.76 4.86 -8.07
N ILE A 3 -5.27 4.91 -9.32
CA ILE A 3 -3.92 5.41 -9.62
C ILE A 3 -3.85 6.92 -9.35
N THR A 4 -4.86 7.68 -9.79
CA THR A 4 -4.92 9.13 -9.54
C THR A 4 -4.88 9.46 -8.05
N SER A 5 -5.62 8.74 -7.21
CA SER A 5 -5.57 8.95 -5.76
C SER A 5 -4.26 8.49 -5.11
N ALA A 6 -3.58 7.49 -5.70
CA ALA A 6 -2.26 7.05 -5.24
C ALA A 6 -1.19 8.13 -5.50
N LEU A 7 -1.27 8.76 -6.68
CA LEU A 7 -0.32 9.80 -7.10
C LEU A 7 -0.56 11.15 -6.41
N SER A 8 -1.73 11.36 -5.79
CA SER A 8 -2.03 12.58 -5.03
C SER A 8 -1.52 12.56 -3.59
N ILE A 9 -0.93 11.44 -3.14
CA ILE A 9 -0.35 11.31 -1.79
C ILE A 9 1.12 10.94 -1.89
N GLN A 10 1.81 10.99 -0.75
CA GLN A 10 3.12 10.35 -0.63
C GLN A 10 2.94 8.82 -0.69
N ASP A 11 3.81 8.13 -1.43
CA ASP A 11 3.79 6.68 -1.57
C ASP A 11 3.73 5.99 -0.18
N PRO A 12 2.74 5.11 0.06
CA PRO A 12 2.60 4.43 1.34
C PRO A 12 3.71 3.40 1.60
N ARG A 13 4.52 3.03 0.61
CA ARG A 13 5.63 2.08 0.75
C ARG A 13 6.82 2.73 1.44
N GLU A 14 7.23 2.17 2.57
CA GLU A 14 8.39 2.61 3.33
C GLU A 14 9.62 1.77 2.97
N ARG A 15 10.77 2.41 2.76
CA ARG A 15 12.05 1.73 2.51
C ARG A 15 13.11 2.23 3.49
N PRO A 16 13.09 1.76 4.75
CA PRO A 16 14.08 2.14 5.76
C PRO A 16 15.49 1.73 5.31
N MET A 17 16.50 2.58 5.53
CA MET A 17 17.87 2.32 5.08
C MET A 17 18.48 1.05 5.70
N ASP A 18 18.12 0.73 6.94
CA ASP A 18 18.57 -0.45 7.67
C ASP A 18 17.86 -1.75 7.24
N LYS A 19 16.75 -1.64 6.49
CA LYS A 19 15.89 -2.77 6.10
C LYS A 19 15.49 -2.77 4.64
N GLN A 20 16.27 -2.10 3.79
CA GLN A 20 15.94 -1.88 2.39
C GLN A 20 15.65 -3.20 1.65
N GLN A 21 16.52 -4.21 1.82
CA GLN A 21 16.34 -5.52 1.17
C GLN A 21 15.03 -6.21 1.59
N ALA A 22 14.69 -6.16 2.88
CA ALA A 22 13.46 -6.75 3.40
C ALA A 22 12.21 -6.00 2.95
N SER A 23 12.25 -4.66 2.89
CA SER A 23 11.15 -3.86 2.33
C SER A 23 10.96 -4.13 0.85
N ASP A 24 12.05 -4.21 0.08
CA ASP A 24 11.99 -4.43 -1.36
C ASP A 24 11.43 -5.81 -1.69
N GLU A 25 11.79 -6.84 -0.92
CA GLU A 25 11.23 -8.19 -1.06
C GLU A 25 9.71 -8.20 -0.79
N LYS A 26 9.27 -7.50 0.26
CA LYS A 26 7.83 -7.35 0.57
C LYS A 26 7.08 -6.59 -0.50
N HIS A 27 7.69 -5.58 -1.12
CA HIS A 27 7.05 -4.77 -2.14
C HIS A 27 7.09 -5.40 -3.53
N ARG A 28 8.05 -6.30 -3.79
CA ARG A 28 8.21 -6.99 -5.07
C ARG A 28 6.98 -7.79 -5.48
N ARG A 29 6.20 -8.31 -4.53
CA ARG A 29 4.93 -9.03 -4.82
C ARG A 29 3.87 -8.15 -5.49
N PHE A 30 4.00 -6.83 -5.43
CA PHE A 30 3.09 -5.90 -6.09
C PHE A 30 3.63 -5.43 -7.44
N HIS A 31 4.93 -5.57 -7.68
CA HIS A 31 5.58 -5.12 -8.91
C HIS A 31 5.01 -5.84 -10.13
N ASP A 32 4.74 -5.08 -11.18
CA ASP A 32 4.35 -5.60 -12.49
C ASP A 32 5.46 -5.28 -13.51
N LYS A 33 5.74 -6.21 -14.42
CA LYS A 33 6.86 -6.06 -15.37
C LYS A 33 6.60 -5.02 -16.46
N GLU A 34 5.33 -4.72 -16.72
CA GLU A 34 4.90 -3.87 -17.83
C GLU A 34 4.49 -2.47 -17.35
N SER A 35 4.23 -2.28 -16.04
CA SER A 35 3.83 -0.98 -15.51
C SER A 35 4.10 -0.79 -14.01
N ASP A 36 4.85 0.27 -13.69
CA ASP A 36 5.05 0.72 -12.30
C ASP A 36 3.74 1.17 -11.64
N PHE A 37 2.76 1.65 -12.43
CA PHE A 37 1.46 2.09 -11.90
C PHE A 37 0.58 0.92 -11.49
N LEU A 38 0.73 -0.25 -12.13
CA LEU A 38 0.02 -1.46 -11.73
C LEU A 38 0.45 -1.93 -10.34
N ALA A 39 1.64 -1.56 -9.88
CA ALA A 39 2.05 -1.84 -8.51
C ALA A 39 1.14 -1.18 -7.46
N PHE A 40 0.62 0.02 -7.74
CA PHE A 40 -0.38 0.65 -6.87
C PHE A 40 -1.71 -0.10 -6.93
N VAL A 41 -2.16 -0.53 -8.10
CA VAL A 41 -3.42 -1.31 -8.22
C VAL A 41 -3.33 -2.63 -7.45
N ASN A 42 -2.22 -3.35 -7.59
CA ASN A 42 -1.96 -4.60 -6.89
C ASN A 42 -1.91 -4.40 -5.38
N LEU A 43 -1.21 -3.36 -4.92
CA LEU A 43 -1.15 -2.99 -3.51
C LEU A 43 -2.54 -2.63 -2.96
N TRP A 44 -3.32 -1.86 -3.70
CA TRP A 44 -4.68 -1.47 -3.32
C TRP A 44 -5.59 -2.69 -3.12
N ASN A 45 -5.58 -3.61 -4.08
CA ASN A 45 -6.38 -4.83 -4.02
C ASN A 45 -5.99 -5.69 -2.81
N TYR A 46 -4.68 -5.91 -2.60
CA TYR A 46 -4.17 -6.61 -1.44
C TYR A 46 -4.64 -5.97 -0.12
N LEU A 47 -4.49 -4.64 0.01
CA LEU A 47 -4.92 -3.94 1.22
C LEU A 47 -6.42 -4.07 1.45
N GLY A 48 -7.24 -4.02 0.40
CA GLY A 48 -8.69 -4.21 0.48
C GLY A 48 -9.07 -5.62 0.94
N GLU A 49 -8.39 -6.66 0.45
CA GLU A 49 -8.60 -8.04 0.90
C GLU A 49 -8.22 -8.22 2.37
N GLN A 50 -7.04 -7.73 2.75
CA GLN A 50 -6.53 -7.87 4.12
C GLN A 50 -7.38 -7.08 5.13
N GLN A 51 -7.89 -5.90 4.75
CA GLN A 51 -8.77 -5.11 5.61
C GLN A 51 -10.14 -5.79 5.84
N LYS A 52 -10.61 -6.61 4.90
CA LYS A 52 -11.83 -7.43 5.08
C LYS A 52 -11.57 -8.66 5.95
N ALA A 53 -10.37 -9.25 5.84
CA ALA A 53 -10.02 -10.49 6.54
C ALA A 53 -9.54 -10.27 7.98
N LEU A 54 -8.96 -9.09 8.28
CA LEU A 54 -8.30 -8.81 9.55
C LEU A 54 -9.09 -7.79 10.39
N SER A 55 -8.95 -7.88 11.72
CA SER A 55 -9.36 -6.79 12.60
C SER A 55 -8.51 -5.54 12.37
N SER A 56 -9.01 -4.35 12.73
CA SER A 56 -8.30 -3.08 12.55
C SER A 56 -6.89 -3.07 13.16
N ASN A 57 -6.73 -3.69 14.34
CA ASN A 57 -5.43 -3.79 15.01
C ASN A 57 -4.48 -4.75 14.27
N ALA A 58 -4.99 -5.88 13.77
CA ALA A 58 -4.21 -6.83 13.00
C ALA A 58 -3.80 -6.24 11.64
N PHE A 59 -4.69 -5.51 10.97
CA PHE A 59 -4.41 -4.81 9.72
C PHE A 59 -3.35 -3.72 9.88
N ARG A 60 -3.42 -2.92 10.96
CA ARG A 60 -2.38 -1.91 11.26
C ARG A 60 -1.02 -2.56 11.48
N ARG A 61 -0.98 -3.71 12.17
CA ARG A 61 0.26 -4.48 12.36
C ARG A 61 0.77 -5.06 11.04
N LEU A 62 -0.12 -5.57 10.18
CA LEU A 62 0.23 -6.05 8.85
C LEU A 62 0.90 -4.95 8.02
N CYS A 63 0.33 -3.75 7.99
CA CYS A 63 0.93 -2.61 7.28
C CYS A 63 2.37 -2.39 7.73
N ARG A 64 2.61 -2.38 9.05
CA ARG A 64 3.97 -2.23 9.60
C ARG A 64 4.90 -3.39 9.19
N THR A 65 4.43 -4.63 9.24
CA THR A 65 5.22 -5.82 8.85
C THR A 65 5.58 -5.82 7.37
N ASP A 66 4.72 -5.26 6.53
CA ASP A 66 4.91 -5.18 5.08
C ASP A 66 5.56 -3.86 4.64
N TYR A 67 6.12 -3.10 5.59
CA TYR A 67 6.79 -1.81 5.36
C TYR A 67 5.87 -0.82 4.63
N LEU A 68 4.66 -0.65 5.17
CA LEU A 68 3.67 0.30 4.70
C LEU A 68 3.34 1.30 5.80
N ASN A 69 3.33 2.57 5.45
CA ASN A 69 2.85 3.63 6.31
C ASN A 69 1.33 3.57 6.42
N TYR A 70 0.84 3.11 7.58
CA TYR A 70 -0.60 2.96 7.82
C TYR A 70 -1.39 4.27 7.63
N LEU A 71 -0.83 5.42 8.00
CA LEU A 71 -1.52 6.70 7.84
C LEU A 71 -1.68 7.08 6.36
N ARG A 72 -0.66 6.82 5.53
CA ARG A 72 -0.74 7.02 4.08
C ARG A 72 -1.70 6.07 3.40
N VAL A 73 -1.76 4.82 3.85
CA VAL A 73 -2.78 3.86 3.39
C VAL A 73 -4.19 4.39 3.67
N ARG A 74 -4.42 4.95 4.86
CA ARG A 74 -5.70 5.56 5.23
C ARG A 74 -6.00 6.80 4.39
N GLU A 75 -5.04 7.71 4.26
CA GLU A 75 -5.15 8.91 3.41
C GLU A 75 -5.53 8.56 1.97
N TRP A 76 -4.89 7.53 1.40
CA TRP A 76 -5.20 7.02 0.07
C TRP A 76 -6.63 6.50 -0.04
N GLN A 77 -7.07 5.72 0.96
CA GLN A 77 -8.44 5.19 1.02
C GLN A 77 -9.48 6.30 1.09
N ASP A 78 -9.20 7.33 1.88
CA ASP A 78 -10.08 8.47 2.07
C ASP A 78 -10.19 9.29 0.78
N ILE A 79 -9.07 9.62 0.11
CA ILE A 79 -9.08 10.33 -1.17
C ILE A 79 -9.78 9.53 -2.27
N TYR A 80 -9.52 8.22 -2.37
CA TYR A 80 -10.22 7.37 -3.34
C TYR A 80 -11.73 7.41 -3.15
N THR A 81 -12.19 7.44 -1.90
CA THR A 81 -13.63 7.50 -1.56
C THR A 81 -14.24 8.86 -1.88
N GLN A 82 -13.49 9.95 -1.68
CA GLN A 82 -13.94 11.31 -2.05
C GLN A 82 -14.04 11.53 -3.57
N LEU A 83 -13.20 10.82 -4.33
CA LEU A 83 -13.13 10.90 -5.79
C LEU A 83 -14.06 9.91 -6.51
N ARG A 84 -14.83 9.11 -5.76
CA ARG A 84 -15.71 8.07 -6.30
C ARG A 84 -17.16 8.57 -6.43
#